data_AF-A0A5F8GS31-F1
#
_entry.id   AF-A0A5F8GS31-F1
#
_cell.length_a   1.000
_cell.length_b   1.000
_cell.length_c   1.000
_cell.angle_alpha   90.00
_cell.angle_beta   90.00
_cell.angle_gamma   90.00
#
_symmetry.space_group_name_H-M   'P 1'
#
loop_
_entity.id
_entity.type
_entity.pdbx_description
1 polymer ?
#
loop_
_entity_poly.entity_id
_entity_poly.type
_entity_poly.pdbx_seq_one_letter_code
_entity_poly.pdbx_strand_id
1 'polypeptide(L)'
;MSQTRWTGKRADMLPEIAAAVGFLSSLLRTRGCVSEQRLQVFSGALQEALTEHYKHHWFPEKPSKGSGYRCIRINHKMDPIISKVARQIGLSLPQLYRLLPSELTLWVDPYEVSYRIGEDGSICVLYEAGPTPSSYGLLTCKNQIMLGRSSPSKNYVMAVSS
;
A
#
# COMPACT_ATOMS: atom_id res chain seq x y z
N MET A 1 9.23 6.86 -28.20
CA MET A 1 9.42 6.14 -26.92
C MET A 1 8.22 5.25 -26.70
N SER A 2 8.42 3.93 -26.64
CA SER A 2 7.43 2.88 -26.94
C SER A 2 6.34 2.68 -25.87
N GLN A 3 5.07 2.81 -26.26
CA GLN A 3 3.89 2.55 -25.42
C GLN A 3 3.85 1.11 -24.85
N THR A 4 4.41 0.14 -25.58
CA THR A 4 4.47 -1.28 -25.20
C THR A 4 5.27 -1.58 -23.93
N ARG A 5 6.25 -0.75 -23.56
CA ARG A 5 7.00 -0.93 -22.31
C ARG A 5 6.21 -0.47 -21.08
N TRP A 6 5.31 0.49 -21.27
CA TRP A 6 4.49 1.05 -20.20
C TRP A 6 3.30 0.17 -19.84
N THR A 7 2.70 -0.50 -20.82
CA THR A 7 1.57 -1.42 -20.58
C THR A 7 1.98 -2.61 -19.71
N GLY A 8 3.19 -3.17 -19.92
CA GLY A 8 3.76 -4.22 -19.07
C GLY A 8 3.98 -3.77 -17.62
N LYS A 9 4.68 -2.64 -17.43
CA LYS A 9 4.88 -2.07 -16.08
C LYS A 9 3.59 -1.76 -15.34
N ARG A 10 2.51 -1.42 -16.07
CA ARG A 10 1.20 -1.16 -15.49
C ARG A 10 0.61 -2.44 -14.89
N ALA A 11 0.73 -3.58 -15.57
CA ALA A 11 0.28 -4.87 -15.06
C ALA A 11 1.04 -5.31 -13.80
N ASP A 12 2.34 -4.96 -13.71
CA ASP A 12 3.25 -5.38 -12.64
C ASP A 12 3.00 -4.72 -11.26
N MET A 13 2.08 -3.75 -11.15
CA MET A 13 1.75 -3.08 -9.88
C MET A 13 0.28 -3.19 -9.48
N LEU A 14 -0.56 -3.73 -10.36
CA LEU A 14 -2.01 -3.80 -10.12
C LEU A 14 -2.38 -4.63 -8.90
N PRO A 15 -1.78 -5.81 -8.64
CA PRO A 15 -2.14 -6.61 -7.46
C PRO A 15 -1.92 -5.84 -6.15
N GLU A 16 -0.79 -5.17 -6.01
CA GLU A 16 -0.41 -4.37 -4.84
C GLU A 16 -1.31 -3.16 -4.67
N ILE A 17 -1.55 -2.41 -5.75
CA ILE A 17 -2.46 -1.26 -5.72
C ILE A 17 -3.89 -1.72 -5.38
N ALA A 18 -4.36 -2.83 -5.96
CA ALA A 18 -5.69 -3.36 -5.68
C ALA A 18 -5.84 -3.78 -4.21
N ALA A 19 -4.83 -4.40 -3.62
CA ALA A 19 -4.83 -4.75 -2.20
C ALA A 19 -4.90 -3.51 -1.30
N ALA A 20 -4.09 -2.49 -1.59
CA ALA A 20 -4.10 -1.21 -0.86
C ALA A 20 -5.45 -0.47 -0.96
N VAL A 21 -6.01 -0.39 -2.18
CA VAL A 21 -7.30 0.25 -2.42
C VAL A 21 -8.43 -0.53 -1.77
N GLY A 22 -8.42 -1.86 -1.86
CA GLY A 22 -9.39 -2.72 -1.20
C GLY A 22 -9.41 -2.51 0.32
N PHE A 23 -8.23 -2.41 0.94
CA PHE A 23 -8.10 -2.09 2.36
C PHE A 23 -8.73 -0.72 2.70
N LEU A 24 -8.39 0.35 1.97
CA LEU A 24 -8.95 1.67 2.21
C LEU A 24 -10.48 1.71 2.00
N SER A 25 -10.98 1.08 0.93
CA SER A 25 -12.42 0.94 0.67
C SER A 25 -13.13 0.17 1.78
N SER A 26 -12.49 -0.86 2.36
CA SER A 26 -13.03 -1.60 3.50
C SER A 26 -13.18 -0.72 4.74
N LEU A 27 -12.22 0.17 5.02
CA LEU A 27 -12.31 1.12 6.14
C LEU A 27 -13.47 2.09 5.97
N LEU A 28 -13.65 2.63 4.76
CA LEU A 28 -14.75 3.53 4.43
C LEU A 28 -16.11 2.83 4.52
N ARG A 29 -16.20 1.57 4.09
CA ARG A 29 -17.40 0.74 4.19
C ARG A 29 -17.79 0.51 5.65
N THR A 30 -16.88 -0.04 6.44
CA THR A 30 -17.15 -0.46 7.83
C THR A 30 -17.47 0.71 8.74
N ARG A 31 -16.92 1.90 8.49
CA ARG A 31 -17.07 3.06 9.38
C ARG A 31 -18.06 4.11 8.89
N GLY A 32 -18.43 4.12 7.60
CA GLY A 32 -19.03 5.29 6.96
C GLY A 32 -20.38 5.12 6.28
N CYS A 33 -20.99 3.93 6.28
CA CYS A 33 -22.22 3.64 5.53
C CYS A 33 -22.13 4.15 4.07
N VAL A 34 -20.95 4.09 3.46
CA VAL A 34 -20.73 4.48 2.07
C VAL A 34 -21.28 3.35 1.19
N SER A 35 -22.15 3.67 0.24
CA SER A 35 -22.77 2.66 -0.63
C SER A 35 -21.74 1.94 -1.51
N GLU A 36 -21.99 0.67 -1.83
CA GLU A 36 -21.11 -0.12 -2.70
C GLU A 36 -20.85 0.54 -4.05
N GLN A 37 -21.87 1.18 -4.64
CA GLN A 37 -21.71 1.92 -5.90
C GLN A 37 -20.69 3.06 -5.78
N ARG A 38 -20.73 3.83 -4.68
CA ARG A 38 -19.75 4.90 -4.43
C ARG A 38 -18.36 4.33 -4.15
N LEU A 39 -18.27 3.22 -3.41
CA LEU A 39 -17.01 2.53 -3.14
C LEU A 39 -16.39 1.95 -4.41
N GLN A 40 -17.18 1.47 -5.36
CA GLN A 40 -16.68 0.99 -6.64
C GLN A 40 -16.07 2.12 -7.46
N VAL A 41 -16.74 3.27 -7.52
CA VAL A 41 -16.21 4.48 -8.20
C VAL A 41 -14.93 4.96 -7.51
N PHE A 42 -14.91 5.03 -6.18
CA PHE A 42 -13.71 5.38 -5.42
C PHE A 42 -12.56 4.41 -5.68
N SER A 43 -12.84 3.11 -5.69
CA SER A 43 -11.82 2.08 -5.89
C SER A 43 -11.21 2.14 -7.29
N GLY A 44 -12.03 2.35 -8.32
CA GLY A 44 -11.53 2.53 -9.70
C GLY A 44 -10.67 3.79 -9.83
N ALA A 45 -11.20 4.93 -9.38
CA ALA A 45 -10.50 6.21 -9.47
C ALA A 45 -9.20 6.25 -8.65
N LEU A 46 -9.15 5.59 -7.49
CA LEU A 46 -7.94 5.52 -6.67
C LEU A 46 -6.88 4.61 -7.30
N GLN A 47 -7.28 3.46 -7.86
CA GLN A 47 -6.36 2.59 -8.60
C GLN A 47 -5.69 3.33 -9.75
N GLU A 48 -6.47 4.08 -10.55
CA GLU A 48 -5.93 4.88 -11.66
C GLU A 48 -4.96 5.96 -11.17
N ALA A 49 -5.34 6.70 -10.13
CA ALA A 49 -4.53 7.78 -9.59
C ALA A 49 -3.19 7.28 -9.01
N LEU A 50 -3.21 6.17 -8.27
CA LEU A 50 -2.00 5.55 -7.73
C LEU A 50 -1.12 4.95 -8.83
N THR A 51 -1.72 4.30 -9.82
CA THR A 51 -0.99 3.75 -10.97
C THR A 51 -0.22 4.85 -11.71
N GLU A 52 -0.85 6.00 -11.97
CA GLU A 52 -0.18 7.13 -12.61
C GLU A 52 0.90 7.74 -11.70
N HIS A 53 0.63 7.85 -10.40
CA HIS A 53 1.59 8.38 -9.43
C HIS A 53 2.85 7.52 -9.32
N TYR A 54 2.70 6.19 -9.27
CA TYR A 54 3.80 5.24 -9.07
C TYR A 54 4.57 4.91 -10.35
N LYS A 55 4.04 5.26 -11.52
CA LYS A 55 4.57 4.92 -12.85
C LYS A 55 6.09 5.02 -13.00
N HIS A 56 6.71 6.09 -12.52
CA HIS A 56 8.16 6.32 -12.61
C HIS A 56 8.94 5.92 -11.36
N HIS A 57 8.24 5.43 -10.34
CA HIS A 57 8.76 5.09 -9.02
C HIS A 57 8.46 3.64 -8.65
N TRP A 58 8.30 2.73 -9.63
CA TRP A 58 8.11 1.30 -9.41
C TRP A 58 9.35 0.52 -9.85
N PHE A 59 10.00 -0.17 -8.92
CA PHE A 59 11.28 -0.88 -9.12
C PHE A 59 11.22 -2.29 -8.51
N PRO A 60 10.66 -3.29 -9.23
CA PRO A 60 10.54 -4.65 -8.70
C PRO A 60 11.87 -5.29 -8.29
N GLU A 61 12.97 -4.92 -8.94
CA GLU A 61 14.31 -5.44 -8.62
C GLU A 61 14.86 -4.86 -7.30
N LYS A 62 14.31 -3.74 -6.84
CA LYS A 62 14.65 -3.07 -5.58
C LYS A 62 13.37 -2.55 -4.92
N PRO A 63 12.52 -3.42 -4.33
CA PRO A 63 11.18 -3.04 -3.90
C PRO A 63 11.13 -1.82 -2.96
N SER A 64 12.09 -1.71 -2.04
CA SER A 64 12.19 -0.58 -1.11
C SER A 64 12.55 0.76 -1.76
N LYS A 65 13.13 0.75 -2.97
CA LYS A 65 13.45 1.99 -3.69
C LYS A 65 12.17 2.72 -4.05
N GLY A 66 12.04 3.96 -3.56
CA GLY A 66 10.84 4.77 -3.76
C GLY A 66 9.66 4.41 -2.85
N SER A 67 9.82 3.49 -1.89
CA SER A 67 8.75 3.11 -0.95
C SER A 67 8.18 4.33 -0.20
N GLY A 68 9.04 5.23 0.30
CA GLY A 68 8.60 6.47 0.94
C GLY A 68 7.83 7.43 0.01
N TYR A 69 8.09 7.41 -1.30
CA TYR A 69 7.34 8.20 -2.28
C TYR A 69 5.96 7.59 -2.52
N ARG A 70 5.87 6.26 -2.57
CA ARG A 70 4.60 5.55 -2.81
C ARG A 70 3.73 5.46 -1.57
N CYS A 71 4.34 5.55 -0.39
CA CYS A 71 3.68 5.46 0.90
C CYS A 71 2.47 6.40 0.99
N ILE A 72 1.32 5.83 1.34
CA ILE A 72 0.10 6.58 1.64
C ILE A 72 0.08 6.83 3.14
N ARG A 73 0.08 8.11 3.55
CA ARG A 73 0.15 8.49 4.95
C ARG A 73 -1.00 9.40 5.34
N ILE A 74 -1.64 9.05 6.46
CA ILE A 74 -2.65 9.86 7.15
C ILE A 74 -2.12 10.12 8.55
N ASN A 75 -2.05 11.38 8.92
CA ASN A 75 -1.76 11.85 10.27
C ASN A 75 -2.61 13.11 10.53
N HIS A 76 -2.02 14.17 11.09
CA HIS A 76 -2.62 15.53 11.09
C HIS A 76 -2.92 16.08 9.68
N LYS A 77 -2.42 15.43 8.63
CA LYS A 77 -2.71 15.72 7.22
C LYS A 77 -3.21 14.47 6.50
N MET A 78 -4.31 14.62 5.78
CA MET A 78 -4.85 13.61 4.88
C MET A 78 -3.99 13.49 3.61
N ASP A 79 -3.80 12.27 3.13
CA ASP A 79 -3.14 12.01 1.85
C ASP A 79 -3.86 12.78 0.71
N PRO A 80 -3.12 13.53 -0.13
CA PRO A 80 -3.73 14.37 -1.16
C PRO A 80 -4.41 13.56 -2.27
N ILE A 81 -3.94 12.36 -2.59
CA ILE A 81 -4.56 11.49 -3.61
C ILE A 81 -5.88 10.94 -3.06
N ILE A 82 -5.89 10.41 -1.83
CA ILE A 82 -7.12 9.97 -1.16
C ILE A 82 -8.13 11.10 -1.10
N SER A 83 -7.74 12.28 -0.59
CA SER A 83 -8.63 13.44 -0.45
C SER A 83 -9.24 13.86 -1.80
N LYS A 84 -8.42 13.91 -2.85
CA LYS A 84 -8.86 14.26 -4.21
C LYS A 84 -9.88 13.26 -4.75
N VAL A 85 -9.61 11.96 -4.63
CA VAL A 85 -10.48 10.90 -5.17
C VAL A 85 -11.76 10.77 -4.36
N ALA A 86 -11.67 10.79 -3.03
CA ALA A 86 -12.83 10.73 -2.14
C ALA A 86 -13.83 11.89 -2.37
N ARG A 87 -13.34 13.08 -2.71
CA ARG A 87 -14.20 14.21 -3.06
C ARG A 87 -15.07 13.94 -4.29
N GLN A 88 -14.59 13.15 -5.26
CA GLN A 88 -15.36 12.79 -6.46
C GLN A 88 -16.59 11.95 -6.12
N ILE A 89 -16.52 11.16 -5.05
CA ILE A 89 -17.68 10.40 -4.56
C ILE A 89 -18.45 11.16 -3.48
N GLY A 90 -18.19 12.45 -3.27
CA GLY A 90 -18.91 13.29 -2.30
C GLY A 90 -18.53 13.08 -0.84
N LEU A 91 -17.33 12.57 -0.54
CA LEU A 91 -16.78 12.58 0.82
C LEU A 91 -15.96 13.84 1.05
N SER A 92 -16.33 14.61 2.08
CA SER A 92 -15.60 15.78 2.54
C SER A 92 -14.38 15.40 3.37
N LEU A 93 -13.41 16.31 3.49
CA LEU A 93 -12.21 16.11 4.30
C LEU A 93 -12.51 15.79 5.78
N PRO A 94 -13.45 16.50 6.47
CA PRO A 94 -13.85 16.12 7.83
C PRO A 94 -14.46 14.72 7.93
N GLN A 95 -15.23 14.29 6.92
CA GLN A 95 -15.72 12.92 6.88
C GLN A 95 -14.56 11.92 6.77
N LEU A 96 -13.56 12.17 5.93
CA LEU A 96 -12.40 11.28 5.82
C LEU A 96 -11.65 11.12 7.15
N TYR A 97 -11.42 12.22 7.89
CA TYR A 97 -10.77 12.14 9.21
C TYR A 97 -11.58 11.36 10.25
N ARG A 98 -12.92 11.36 10.14
CA ARG A 98 -13.78 10.53 11.00
C ARG A 98 -13.79 9.06 10.59
N LEU A 99 -13.70 8.79 9.30
CA LEU A 99 -13.87 7.46 8.73
C LEU A 99 -12.57 6.65 8.63
N LEU A 100 -11.43 7.30 8.45
CA LEU A 100 -10.13 6.63 8.37
C LEU A 100 -9.41 6.71 9.72
N PRO A 101 -8.45 5.82 10.00
CA PRO A 101 -7.59 5.96 11.18
C PRO A 101 -6.89 7.32 11.18
N SER A 102 -6.82 7.95 12.35
CA SER A 102 -6.14 9.26 12.53
C SER A 102 -4.65 9.17 12.20
N GLU A 103 -4.06 8.00 12.39
CA GLU A 103 -2.67 7.69 12.07
C GLU A 103 -2.61 6.38 11.29
N LEU A 104 -2.36 6.48 9.99
CA LEU A 104 -2.18 5.35 9.09
C LEU A 104 -0.93 5.58 8.26
N THR A 105 -0.09 4.56 8.16
CA THR A 105 0.98 4.49 7.17
C THR A 105 0.79 3.21 6.38
N LEU A 106 0.67 3.31 5.06
CA LEU A 106 0.43 2.19 4.15
C LEU A 106 1.50 2.21 3.08
N TRP A 107 2.33 1.16 3.06
CA TRP A 107 3.38 0.95 2.06
C TRP A 107 2.83 0.07 0.95
N VAL A 108 3.03 0.51 -0.29
CA VAL A 108 2.61 -0.19 -1.51
C VAL A 108 3.86 -0.41 -2.34
N ASP A 109 4.51 -1.54 -2.12
CA ASP A 109 5.81 -1.86 -2.68
C ASP A 109 5.70 -3.11 -3.57
N PRO A 110 6.55 -3.27 -4.60
CA PRO A 110 6.55 -4.49 -5.40
C PRO A 110 6.58 -5.73 -4.50
N TYR A 111 5.64 -6.64 -4.73
CA TYR A 111 5.48 -7.90 -4.01
C TYR A 111 5.00 -7.79 -2.54
N GLU A 112 4.82 -6.59 -1.98
CA GLU A 112 4.36 -6.45 -0.59
C GLU A 112 3.49 -5.19 -0.40
N VAL A 113 2.34 -5.37 0.25
CA VAL A 113 1.56 -4.26 0.82
C VAL A 113 1.48 -4.46 2.31
N SER A 114 1.95 -3.49 3.07
CA SER A 114 1.94 -3.53 4.53
C SER A 114 1.49 -2.19 5.11
N TYR A 115 0.99 -2.21 6.34
CA TYR A 115 0.48 -1.01 6.98
C TYR A 115 0.77 -0.98 8.48
N ARG A 116 0.68 0.22 9.04
CA ARG A 116 0.72 0.50 10.47
C ARG A 116 -0.41 1.47 10.83
N ILE A 117 -1.13 1.18 11.90
CA ILE A 117 -2.11 2.10 12.50
C ILE A 117 -1.58 2.58 13.86
N GLY A 118 -1.48 3.88 14.06
CA GLY A 118 -0.82 4.50 15.20
C GLY A 118 0.71 4.62 15.04
N GLU A 119 1.33 5.55 15.77
CA GLU A 119 2.80 5.68 15.81
C GLU A 119 3.49 4.40 16.31
N ASP A 120 2.98 3.82 17.40
CA ASP A 120 3.51 2.60 18.03
C ASP A 120 2.82 1.30 17.56
N GLY A 121 2.07 1.37 16.45
CA GLY A 121 1.36 0.22 15.90
C GLY A 121 2.30 -0.88 15.41
N SER A 122 1.82 -2.13 15.44
CA SER A 122 2.50 -3.24 14.75
C SER A 122 2.36 -3.09 13.24
N ILE A 123 3.36 -3.58 12.50
CA ILE A 123 3.29 -3.70 11.04
C ILE A 123 2.48 -4.96 10.70
N CYS A 124 1.45 -4.78 9.87
CA CYS A 124 0.63 -5.86 9.35
C CYS A 124 0.79 -5.96 7.83
N VAL A 125 0.91 -7.17 7.31
CA VAL A 125 1.00 -7.43 5.87
C VAL A 125 -0.40 -7.71 5.32
N LEU A 126 -0.81 -6.97 4.29
CA LEU A 126 -2.08 -7.13 3.56
C LEU A 126 -1.92 -8.00 2.32
N TYR A 127 -0.78 -7.91 1.67
CA TYR A 127 -0.45 -8.64 0.45
C TYR A 127 1.03 -8.99 0.47
N GLU A 128 1.35 -10.21 0.08
CA GLU A 128 2.71 -10.68 -0.11
C GLU A 128 2.73 -11.63 -1.31
N ALA A 129 3.66 -11.42 -2.23
CA ALA A 129 3.94 -12.32 -3.33
C ALA A 129 5.42 -12.71 -3.31
N GLY A 130 5.73 -13.93 -3.77
CA GLY A 130 7.12 -14.28 -4.02
C GLY A 130 7.63 -13.52 -5.25
N PRO A 131 8.87 -12.98 -5.25
CA PRO A 131 9.51 -12.59 -6.50
C PRO A 131 9.53 -13.84 -7.38
N THR A 132 8.98 -13.77 -8.59
CA THR A 132 8.99 -14.90 -9.52
C THR A 132 10.45 -15.31 -9.72
N PRO A 133 10.85 -16.55 -9.36
CA PRO A 133 12.22 -16.93 -9.50
C PRO A 133 12.49 -17.15 -11.00
N SER A 134 13.27 -16.27 -11.62
CA SER A 134 14.29 -16.80 -12.53
C SER A 134 15.09 -17.78 -11.68
N SER A 135 15.04 -19.07 -12.05
CA SER A 135 15.56 -20.24 -11.35
C SER A 135 16.62 -20.00 -10.27
N TYR A 136 16.51 -20.74 -9.17
CA TYR A 136 17.51 -21.25 -8.21
C TYR A 136 17.17 -20.88 -6.76
N GLY A 137 16.85 -21.90 -5.95
CA GLY A 137 17.11 -21.88 -4.51
C GLY A 137 15.90 -21.70 -3.58
N LEU A 138 15.14 -22.79 -3.40
CA LEU A 138 14.22 -23.03 -2.29
C LEU A 138 14.91 -22.83 -0.93
N LEU A 139 14.49 -21.84 -0.13
CA LEU A 139 14.57 -21.85 1.34
C LEU A 139 13.41 -21.03 1.92
N THR A 140 12.24 -21.65 2.06
CA THR A 140 11.12 -21.10 2.81
C THR A 140 11.20 -21.53 4.28
N CYS A 141 11.03 -20.57 5.19
CA CYS A 141 11.19 -20.69 6.63
C CYS A 141 10.02 -21.44 7.30
N LYS A 142 9.72 -22.68 6.88
CA LYS A 142 8.57 -23.44 7.42
C LYS A 142 8.90 -24.72 8.19
N ASN A 143 10.14 -24.93 8.64
CA ASN A 143 10.47 -26.04 9.55
C ASN A 143 11.41 -25.62 10.70
N GLN A 144 10.92 -24.82 11.66
CA GLN A 144 11.58 -24.68 12.96
C GLN A 144 10.57 -24.37 14.09
N ILE A 145 9.64 -25.29 14.34
CA ILE A 145 8.86 -25.37 15.61
C ILE A 145 9.49 -26.41 16.54
N MET A 146 10.82 -26.44 16.66
CA MET A 146 11.52 -27.26 17.67
C MET A 146 12.91 -26.68 17.93
N LEU A 147 12.96 -25.50 18.56
CA LEU A 147 14.04 -25.00 19.43
C LEU A 147 13.75 -23.53 19.72
N GLY A 148 13.26 -23.26 20.94
CA GLY A 148 12.94 -21.90 21.38
C GLY A 148 14.15 -20.98 21.30
N ARG A 149 13.99 -19.84 20.62
CA ARG A 149 14.81 -18.63 20.77
C ARG A 149 14.05 -17.44 20.16
N SER A 150 14.05 -16.35 20.91
CA SER A 150 13.34 -15.09 20.66
C SER A 150 13.66 -14.50 19.28
N SER A 151 12.63 -14.08 18.54
CA SER A 151 12.79 -13.33 17.28
C SER A 151 13.55 -12.02 17.52
N PRO A 152 14.56 -11.67 16.69
CA PRO A 152 15.15 -10.34 16.74
C PRO A 152 14.25 -9.35 15.99
N SER A 153 14.07 -8.16 16.57
CA SER A 153 13.41 -7.03 15.94
C SER A 153 14.19 -6.56 14.71
N LYS A 154 13.53 -6.49 13.54
CA LYS A 154 14.10 -5.86 12.35
C LYS A 154 14.00 -4.34 12.51
N ASN A 155 15.09 -3.70 12.89
CA ASN A 155 15.22 -2.25 12.95
C ASN A 155 15.34 -1.69 11.52
N TYR A 156 14.31 -0.99 11.05
CA TYR A 156 14.40 -0.14 9.86
C TYR A 156 15.06 1.18 10.26
N VAL A 157 16.34 1.35 9.93
CA VAL A 157 17.05 2.62 10.13
C VAL A 157 16.79 3.50 8.91
N MET A 158 16.01 4.58 9.10
CA MET A 158 15.81 5.60 8.06
C MET A 158 16.96 6.62 8.15
N ALA A 159 17.85 6.61 7.17
CA ALA A 159 18.85 7.66 7.03
C ALA A 159 18.17 8.96 6.56
N VAL A 160 18.26 10.01 7.36
CA VAL A 160 17.87 11.37 6.99
C VAL A 160 19.15 12.08 6.55
N SER A 161 19.26 12.40 5.26
CA SER A 161 20.33 13.29 4.78
C SER A 161 19.94 14.73 5.08
N SER A 162 20.88 15.46 5.71
CA SER A 162 20.82 16.91 5.96
C SER A 162 21.01 17.73 4.69
#